data_AF-A0A2W4BIF6-F1
#
_entry.id   AF-A0A2W4BIF6-F1
#
_cell.length_a   1.000
_cell.length_b   1.000
_cell.length_c   1.000
_cell.angle_alpha   90.00
_cell.angle_beta   90.00
_cell.angle_gamma   90.00
#
_symmetry.space_group_name_H-M   'P 1'
#
loop_
_entity.id
_entity.type
_entity.pdbx_description
1 polymer ?
#
loop_
_entity_poly.entity_id
_entity_poly.type
_entity_poly.pdbx_seq_one_letter_code
_entity_poly.pdbx_strand_id
1 'polypeptide(L)'
;MGLKFYVGEIQQQGNEASRMNNQANQAISSLQSSISQFLSAPLSGKAYDSAKSYFGTVYTPLCRSAILTGEALESAHKRLLSEYQGMVSSIDTDEDQIQSQIQRFEQLKRELERQMHVAKTMRPDLEHRYMNACDVISKKREQLEKFHA
;
A
#
# COMPACT_ATOMS: atom_id res chain seq x y z
N MET A 1 -17.39 4.02 9.37
CA MET A 1 -16.71 3.03 8.52
C MET A 1 -15.24 3.15 8.83
N GLY A 2 -14.65 2.11 9.41
CA GLY A 2 -13.22 2.07 9.73
C GLY A 2 -12.35 1.84 8.51
N LEU A 3 -11.03 2.03 8.67
CA LEU A 3 -10.04 1.75 7.66
C LEU A 3 -9.93 0.25 7.37
N LYS A 4 -9.61 -0.08 6.13
CA LYS A 4 -9.40 -1.45 5.67
C LYS A 4 -8.17 -1.51 4.79
N PHE A 5 -7.34 -2.52 5.01
CA PHE A 5 -6.15 -2.78 4.22
C PHE A 5 -6.07 -4.25 3.88
N TYR A 6 -6.13 -4.56 2.59
CA TYR A 6 -6.06 -5.91 2.06
C TYR A 6 -4.73 -6.11 1.35
N VAL A 7 -3.87 -6.92 1.96
CA VAL A 7 -2.49 -7.19 1.48
C VAL A 7 -2.54 -7.75 0.06
N GLY A 8 -3.45 -8.68 -0.21
CA GLY A 8 -3.61 -9.28 -1.53
C GLY A 8 -4.01 -8.28 -2.61
N GLU A 9 -4.92 -7.35 -2.30
CA GLU A 9 -5.37 -6.33 -3.26
C GLU A 9 -4.26 -5.33 -3.58
N ILE A 10 -3.54 -4.83 -2.57
CA ILE A 10 -2.42 -3.91 -2.77
C ILE A 10 -1.28 -4.58 -3.55
N GLN A 11 -1.00 -5.86 -3.28
CA GLN A 11 -0.03 -6.64 -4.06
C GLN A 11 -0.46 -6.77 -5.53
N GLN A 12 -1.74 -7.02 -5.79
CA GLN A 12 -2.27 -7.07 -7.17
C GLN A 12 -2.14 -5.72 -7.87
N GLN A 13 -2.52 -4.62 -7.22
CA GLN A 13 -2.36 -3.27 -7.75
C GLN A 13 -0.89 -2.96 -8.07
N GLY A 14 0.04 -3.35 -7.19
CA GLY A 14 1.48 -3.22 -7.43
C GLY A 14 1.94 -4.01 -8.66
N ASN A 15 1.47 -5.25 -8.82
CA ASN A 15 1.80 -6.08 -10.00
C ASN A 15 1.24 -5.47 -11.30
N GLU A 16 0.03 -4.92 -11.26
CA GLU A 16 -0.59 -4.24 -12.40
C GLU A 16 0.18 -2.96 -12.76
N ALA A 17 0.60 -2.17 -11.76
CA ALA A 17 1.43 -0.99 -11.96
C ALA A 17 2.77 -1.36 -12.63
N SER A 18 3.46 -2.41 -12.16
CA SER A 18 4.68 -2.93 -12.80
C SER A 18 4.42 -3.38 -14.25
N ARG A 19 3.31 -4.09 -14.51
CA ARG A 19 2.96 -4.54 -15.86
C ARG A 19 2.72 -3.35 -16.80
N MET A 20 1.96 -2.35 -16.36
CA MET A 20 1.69 -1.14 -17.12
C MET A 20 2.97 -0.35 -17.39
N ASN A 21 3.84 -0.19 -16.38
CA ASN A 21 5.14 0.47 -16.53
C ASN A 21 6.00 -0.24 -17.60
N ASN A 22 6.08 -1.57 -17.55
CA ASN A 22 6.81 -2.35 -18.55
C ASN A 22 6.26 -2.17 -19.97
N GLN A 23 4.94 -2.17 -20.13
CA GLN A 23 4.29 -1.92 -21.43
C GLN A 23 4.58 -0.50 -21.94
N ALA A 24 4.50 0.50 -21.06
CA ALA A 24 4.82 1.88 -21.40
C ALA A 24 6.29 2.02 -21.83
N ASN A 25 7.23 1.39 -21.10
CA ASN A 25 8.65 1.41 -21.44
C ASN A 25 8.94 0.78 -22.81
N GLN A 26 8.28 -0.32 -23.15
CA GLN A 26 8.39 -0.96 -24.47
C GLN A 26 7.84 -0.05 -25.59
N ALA A 27 6.68 0.56 -25.37
CA ALA A 27 6.09 1.49 -26.32
C ALA A 27 6.98 2.72 -26.53
N ILE A 28 7.49 3.31 -25.45
CA ILE A 28 8.42 4.44 -25.48
C ILE A 28 9.71 4.07 -26.20
N SER A 29 10.27 2.88 -25.98
CA SER A 29 11.50 2.43 -26.66
C SER A 29 11.30 2.28 -28.17
N SER A 30 10.16 1.71 -28.58
CA SER A 30 9.80 1.55 -29.99
C SER A 30 9.66 2.92 -30.67
N LEU A 31 8.97 3.83 -29.99
CA LEU A 31 8.72 5.19 -30.43
C LEU A 31 9.98 6.05 -30.50
N GLN A 32 10.88 5.95 -29.53
CA GLN A 32 12.21 6.58 -29.57
C GLN A 32 12.99 6.10 -30.80
N SER A 33 12.92 4.81 -31.13
CA SER A 33 13.56 4.25 -32.32
C SER A 33 12.98 4.86 -33.62
N SER A 34 11.65 4.93 -33.73
CA SER A 34 10.98 5.56 -34.88
C SER A 34 11.32 7.05 -35.01
N ILE A 35 11.37 7.78 -33.90
CA ILE A 35 11.75 9.19 -33.90
C ILE A 35 13.20 9.36 -34.34
N SER A 36 14.12 8.52 -33.85
CA SER A 36 15.52 8.56 -34.28
C SER A 36 15.65 8.35 -35.79
N GLN A 37 14.91 7.38 -36.35
CA GLN A 37 14.87 7.14 -37.79
C GLN A 37 14.32 8.37 -38.54
N PHE A 38 13.20 8.95 -38.07
CA PHE A 38 12.60 10.15 -38.67
C PHE A 38 13.54 11.36 -38.65
N LEU A 39 14.22 11.62 -37.53
CA LEU A 39 15.17 12.72 -37.39
C LEU A 39 16.35 12.57 -38.37
N SER A 40 16.82 11.33 -38.58
CA SER A 40 17.93 11.00 -39.49
C SER A 40 17.55 10.98 -40.97
N ALA A 41 16.26 10.92 -41.32
CA ALA A 41 15.82 10.83 -42.71
C ALA A 41 16.16 12.11 -43.49
N PRO A 42 16.52 12.03 -44.79
CA PRO A 42 16.86 13.20 -45.63
C PRO A 42 15.60 13.97 -46.10
N LEU A 43 14.63 14.16 -45.20
CA LEU A 43 13.42 14.93 -45.41
C LEU A 43 13.70 16.40 -45.11
N SER A 44 13.25 17.28 -46.00
CA SER A 44 13.48 18.73 -45.93
C SER A 44 12.23 19.51 -46.30
N GLY A 45 12.17 20.76 -45.85
CA GLY A 45 11.05 21.67 -46.06
C GLY A 45 10.35 22.02 -44.75
N LYS A 46 9.70 23.18 -44.72
CA LYS A 46 9.22 23.82 -43.48
C LYS A 46 8.40 22.90 -42.56
N ALA A 47 7.57 22.01 -43.11
CA ALA A 47 6.78 21.06 -42.34
C ALA A 47 7.66 20.01 -41.64
N TYR A 48 8.61 19.40 -42.36
CA TYR A 48 9.54 18.42 -41.81
C TYR A 48 10.51 19.07 -40.82
N ASP A 49 11.03 20.26 -41.11
CA ASP A 49 11.93 20.99 -40.22
C ASP A 49 11.24 21.29 -38.88
N SER A 50 9.97 21.73 -38.92
CA SER A 50 9.16 21.99 -37.73
C SER A 50 8.92 20.70 -36.93
N ALA A 51 8.57 19.60 -37.60
CA ALA A 51 8.36 18.30 -36.95
C ALA A 51 9.65 17.78 -36.29
N LYS A 52 10.80 17.86 -36.97
CA LYS A 52 12.10 17.45 -36.41
C LYS A 52 12.46 18.29 -35.18
N SER A 53 12.24 19.61 -35.23
CA SER A 53 12.44 20.50 -34.07
C SER A 53 11.58 20.08 -32.88
N TYR A 54 10.29 19.80 -33.11
CA TYR A 54 9.38 19.33 -32.07
C TYR A 54 9.83 18.00 -31.45
N PHE A 55 10.07 16.98 -32.28
CA PHE A 55 10.45 15.66 -31.78
C PHE A 55 11.83 15.65 -31.11
N GLY A 56 12.78 16.46 -31.59
CA GLY A 56 14.11 16.59 -30.96
C GLY A 56 14.09 17.33 -29.63
N THR A 57 13.16 18.25 -29.41
CA THR A 57 13.16 19.15 -28.24
C THR A 57 12.12 18.77 -27.19
N VAL A 58 10.88 18.49 -27.62
CA VAL A 58 9.73 18.29 -26.72
C VAL A 58 9.53 16.81 -26.40
N TYR A 59 9.73 15.93 -27.38
CA TYR A 59 9.31 14.55 -27.23
C TYR A 59 10.21 13.72 -26.33
N THR A 60 11.52 13.88 -26.44
CA THR A 60 12.50 13.20 -25.58
C THR A 60 12.24 13.42 -24.08
N PRO A 61 12.07 14.67 -23.58
CA PRO A 61 11.77 14.86 -22.17
C PRO A 61 10.40 14.31 -21.75
N LEU A 62 9.38 14.31 -22.63
CA LEU A 62 8.08 13.68 -22.35
C LEU A 62 8.21 12.16 -22.14
N CYS A 63 8.94 11.47 -23.01
CA CYS A 63 9.24 10.04 -22.84
C CYS A 63 9.93 9.76 -21.51
N ARG A 64 10.94 10.58 -21.16
CA ARG A 64 11.65 10.43 -19.89
C ARG A 64 10.72 10.65 -18.69
N SER A 65 9.84 11.65 -18.76
CA SER A 65 8.85 11.88 -17.72
C SER A 65 7.91 10.69 -17.54
N ALA A 66 7.44 10.07 -18.63
CA ALA A 66 6.55 8.90 -18.56
C ALA A 66 7.24 7.68 -17.90
N ILE A 67 8.50 7.42 -18.23
CA ILE A 67 9.31 6.37 -17.60
C ILE A 67 9.42 6.62 -16.08
N LEU A 68 9.86 7.83 -15.70
CA LEU A 68 10.06 8.20 -14.29
C LEU A 68 8.76 8.11 -13.48
N THR A 69 7.62 8.52 -14.06
CA THR A 69 6.32 8.39 -13.41
C THR A 69 5.95 6.92 -13.19
N GLY A 70 6.20 6.05 -14.17
CA GLY A 70 5.95 4.61 -14.03
C GLY A 70 6.83 3.96 -12.96
N GLU A 71 8.12 4.29 -12.92
CA GLU A 71 9.06 3.84 -11.88
C GLU A 71 8.63 4.32 -10.48
N ALA A 72 8.23 5.60 -10.36
CA ALA A 72 7.76 6.17 -9.10
C ALA A 72 6.47 5.48 -8.63
N LEU A 73 5.53 5.19 -9.53
CA LEU A 73 4.29 4.50 -9.20
C LEU A 73 4.54 3.07 -8.69
N GLU A 74 5.44 2.33 -9.35
CA GLU A 74 5.83 0.99 -8.95
C GLU A 74 6.54 1.00 -7.57
N SER A 75 7.46 1.95 -7.38
CA SER A 75 8.16 2.13 -6.11
C SER A 75 7.19 2.47 -4.97
N ALA A 76 6.20 3.33 -5.24
CA ALA A 76 5.19 3.71 -4.26
C ALA A 76 4.34 2.51 -3.80
N HIS A 77 3.90 1.64 -4.71
CA HIS A 77 3.15 0.44 -4.34
C HIS A 77 3.99 -0.54 -3.51
N LYS A 78 5.24 -0.78 -3.91
CA LYS A 78 6.16 -1.63 -3.15
C LYS A 78 6.38 -1.07 -1.75
N ARG A 79 6.60 0.24 -1.65
CA ARG A 79 6.82 0.92 -0.37
C ARG A 79 5.58 0.85 0.52
N LEU A 80 4.41 1.16 -0.02
CA LEU A 80 3.13 1.09 0.71
C LEU A 80 2.94 -0.29 1.35
N LEU A 81 3.13 -1.35 0.57
CA LEU A 81 2.99 -2.71 1.07
C LEU A 81 4.04 -3.03 2.15
N SER A 82 5.31 -2.69 1.90
CA SER A 82 6.39 -2.98 2.85
C SER A 82 6.26 -2.21 4.17
N GLU A 83 5.84 -0.94 4.11
CA GLU A 83 5.66 -0.10 5.29
C GLU A 83 4.48 -0.63 6.12
N TYR A 84 3.35 -0.94 5.47
CA TYR A 84 2.22 -1.56 6.16
C TYR A 84 2.61 -2.88 6.84
N GLN A 85 3.32 -3.77 6.14
CA GLN A 85 3.72 -5.07 6.69
C GLN A 85 4.78 -4.95 7.79
N GLY A 86 5.64 -3.94 7.73
CA GLY A 86 6.67 -3.69 8.73
C GLY A 86 6.17 -2.94 9.96
N MET A 87 5.15 -2.09 9.82
CA MET A 87 4.68 -1.19 10.88
C MET A 87 3.35 -1.60 11.48
N VAL A 88 2.43 -2.16 10.70
CA VAL A 88 1.04 -2.40 11.12
C VAL A 88 0.77 -3.89 11.32
N SER A 89 0.85 -4.69 10.25
CA SER A 89 0.44 -6.10 10.25
C SER A 89 0.93 -6.81 9.00
N SER A 90 1.36 -8.08 9.14
CA SER A 90 1.71 -8.92 7.98
C SER A 90 0.50 -9.43 7.18
N ILE A 91 -0.71 -9.27 7.73
CA ILE A 91 -1.97 -9.75 7.17
C ILE A 91 -2.98 -8.61 6.98
N ASP A 92 -4.12 -8.93 6.38
CA ASP A 92 -5.25 -8.00 6.22
C ASP A 92 -5.69 -7.40 7.56
N THR A 93 -6.03 -6.12 7.53
CA THR A 93 -6.55 -5.39 8.69
C THR A 93 -7.89 -4.77 8.36
N ASP A 94 -8.87 -5.02 9.24
CA ASP A 94 -10.16 -4.36 9.25
C ASP A 94 -10.33 -3.70 10.62
N GLU A 95 -10.35 -2.37 10.63
CA GLU A 95 -10.45 -1.58 11.85
C GLU A 95 -11.73 -1.88 12.63
N ASP A 96 -12.88 -1.99 11.94
CA ASP A 96 -14.16 -2.24 12.59
C ASP A 96 -14.14 -3.62 13.28
N GLN A 97 -13.46 -4.61 12.67
CA GLN A 97 -13.25 -5.92 13.29
C GLN A 97 -12.35 -5.83 14.53
N ILE A 98 -11.25 -5.07 14.49
CA ILE A 98 -10.37 -4.91 15.66
C ILE A 98 -11.11 -4.21 16.79
N GLN A 99 -11.85 -3.13 16.49
CA GLN A 99 -12.67 -2.43 17.48
C GLN A 99 -13.73 -3.35 18.10
N SER A 100 -14.41 -4.17 17.29
CA SER A 100 -15.38 -5.16 17.78
C SER A 100 -14.72 -6.18 18.72
N GLN A 101 -13.51 -6.65 18.38
CA GLN A 101 -12.75 -7.57 19.23
C GLN A 101 -12.36 -6.90 20.56
N ILE A 102 -11.88 -5.66 20.55
CA ILE A 102 -11.58 -4.90 21.77
C ILE A 102 -12.82 -4.81 22.65
N GLN A 103 -13.99 -4.45 22.10
CA GLN A 103 -15.23 -4.35 22.86
C GLN A 103 -15.63 -5.69 23.51
N ARG A 104 -15.48 -6.81 22.80
CA ARG A 104 -15.74 -8.16 23.34
C ARG A 104 -14.78 -8.52 24.47
N PHE A 105 -13.50 -8.23 24.34
CA PHE A 105 -12.53 -8.48 25.40
C PHE A 105 -12.73 -7.56 26.61
N GLU A 106 -13.14 -6.30 26.40
CA GLU A 106 -13.53 -5.38 27.48
C GLU A 106 -14.78 -5.87 28.23
N GLN A 107 -15.76 -6.44 27.52
CA GLN A 107 -16.90 -7.10 28.16
C GLN A 107 -16.47 -8.33 28.97
N LEU A 108 -15.60 -9.18 28.43
CA LEU A 108 -15.06 -10.34 29.12
C LEU A 108 -14.27 -9.92 30.38
N LYS A 109 -13.47 -8.86 30.28
CA LYS A 109 -12.72 -8.31 31.41
C LYS A 109 -13.66 -7.92 32.55
N ARG A 110 -14.73 -7.16 32.26
CA ARG A 110 -15.75 -6.76 33.25
C ARG A 110 -16.49 -7.96 33.86
N GLU A 111 -16.75 -9.00 33.05
CA GLU A 111 -17.36 -10.25 33.52
C GLU A 111 -16.46 -10.96 34.54
N LEU A 112 -15.17 -11.11 34.22
CA LEU A 112 -14.19 -11.76 35.08
C LEU A 112 -14.01 -10.98 36.40
N GLU A 113 -13.92 -9.65 36.34
CA GLU A 113 -13.88 -8.79 37.54
C GLU A 113 -15.08 -9.06 38.47
N ARG A 114 -16.29 -9.15 37.90
CA ARG A 114 -17.50 -9.45 38.68
C ARG A 114 -17.45 -10.83 39.29
N GLN A 115 -17.02 -11.85 38.55
CA GLN A 115 -16.91 -13.22 39.05
C GLN A 115 -15.92 -13.33 40.21
N MET A 116 -14.75 -12.69 40.10
CA MET A 116 -13.76 -12.64 41.18
C MET A 116 -14.32 -11.93 42.42
N HIS A 117 -15.04 -10.82 42.23
CA HIS A 117 -15.67 -10.09 43.33
C HIS A 117 -16.73 -10.93 44.06
N VAL A 118 -17.59 -11.64 43.31
CA VAL A 118 -18.64 -12.51 43.87
C VAL A 118 -18.06 -13.73 44.58
N ALA A 119 -17.04 -14.36 43.99
CA ALA A 119 -16.42 -15.56 44.56
C ALA A 119 -15.67 -15.29 45.88
N LYS A 120 -15.32 -14.02 46.17
CA LYS A 120 -14.49 -13.60 47.32
C LYS A 120 -13.20 -14.43 47.48
N THR A 121 -12.76 -15.06 46.38
CA THR A 121 -11.59 -15.94 46.31
C THR A 121 -10.93 -15.70 44.96
N MET A 122 -9.64 -15.31 44.95
CA MET A 122 -8.85 -15.31 43.72
C MET A 122 -8.66 -16.76 43.30
N ARG A 123 -9.31 -17.17 42.20
CA ARG A 123 -8.97 -18.42 41.55
C ARG A 123 -7.90 -18.15 40.48
N PRO A 124 -6.77 -18.87 40.48
CA PRO A 124 -5.68 -18.65 39.52
C PRO A 124 -6.13 -18.70 38.05
N ASP A 125 -7.17 -19.47 37.72
CA ASP A 125 -7.72 -19.54 36.36
C ASP A 125 -8.40 -18.23 35.92
N LEU A 126 -9.12 -17.57 36.83
CA LEU A 126 -9.79 -16.29 36.54
C LEU A 126 -8.78 -15.16 36.38
N GLU A 127 -7.73 -15.16 37.20
CA GLU A 127 -6.59 -14.24 37.07
C GLU A 127 -5.93 -14.37 35.70
N HIS A 128 -5.61 -15.60 35.30
CA HIS A 128 -4.93 -15.85 34.04
C HIS A 128 -5.76 -15.37 32.84
N ARG A 129 -7.08 -15.64 32.86
CA ARG A 129 -8.00 -15.18 31.82
C ARG A 129 -8.14 -13.66 31.80
N TYR A 130 -8.16 -13.01 32.97
CA TYR A 130 -8.23 -11.56 33.08
C TYR A 130 -6.97 -10.90 32.53
N MET A 131 -5.80 -11.42 32.90
CA MET A 131 -4.51 -10.95 32.38
C MET A 131 -4.40 -11.14 30.87
N ASN A 132 -4.84 -12.28 30.34
CA ASN A 132 -4.90 -12.52 28.90
C ASN A 132 -5.81 -11.51 28.19
N ALA A 133 -7.00 -11.23 28.72
CA ALA A 133 -7.90 -10.23 28.14
C ALA A 133 -7.25 -8.84 28.11
N CYS A 134 -6.56 -8.43 29.19
CA CYS A 134 -5.85 -7.16 29.24
C CYS A 134 -4.71 -7.07 28.21
N ASP A 135 -3.92 -8.14 28.07
CA ASP A 135 -2.83 -8.23 27.09
C ASP A 135 -3.37 -8.13 25.65
N VAL A 136 -4.43 -8.87 25.32
CA VAL A 136 -5.05 -8.84 23.99
C VAL A 136 -5.63 -7.46 23.68
N ILE A 137 -6.31 -6.82 24.64
CA ILE A 137 -6.82 -5.45 24.47
C ILE A 137 -5.67 -4.49 24.16
N SER A 138 -4.58 -4.57 24.93
CA SER A 138 -3.43 -3.68 24.79
C SER A 138 -2.77 -3.84 23.42
N LYS A 139 -2.49 -5.08 23.00
CA LYS A 139 -1.93 -5.39 21.67
C LYS A 139 -2.82 -4.91 20.52
N LYS A 140 -4.15 -5.05 20.65
CA LYS A 140 -5.09 -4.59 19.62
C LYS A 140 -5.19 -3.07 19.54
N ARG A 141 -5.07 -2.37 20.67
CA ARG A 141 -4.99 -0.90 20.68
C ARG A 141 -3.70 -0.42 20.03
N GLU A 142 -2.57 -1.03 20.35
CA GLU A 142 -1.29 -0.73 19.71
C GLU A 142 -1.35 -0.97 18.19
N GLN A 143 -1.98 -2.05 17.75
CA GLN A 143 -2.19 -2.32 16.32
C GLN A 143 -3.04 -1.23 15.64
N LEU A 144 -4.11 -0.75 16.30
CA LEU A 144 -4.93 0.36 15.76
C LEU A 144 -4.15 1.66 15.70
N GLU A 145 -3.38 1.99 16.73
CA GLU A 145 -2.52 3.17 16.75
C GLU A 145 -1.53 3.15 15.59
N LYS A 146 -0.89 2.00 15.33
CA LYS A 146 -0.03 1.80 14.17
C LYS A 146 -0.78 1.93 12.85
N PHE A 147 -2.03 1.48 12.79
CA PHE A 147 -2.84 1.56 11.57
C PHE A 147 -3.34 2.98 11.26
N HIS A 148 -3.33 3.88 12.25
CA HIS A 148 -3.76 5.27 12.13
C HIS A 148 -2.60 6.27 11.96
N ALA A 149 -1.36 5.82 12.16
CA ALA A 149 -0.14 6.63 12.04
C ALA A 149 0.23 6.89 10.56
#